data_AF-A0A960SL58-F1
#
_entry.id   AF-A0A960SL58-F1
#
_cell.length_a   1.000
_cell.length_b   1.000
_cell.length_c   1.000
_cell.angle_alpha   90.00
_cell.angle_beta   90.00
_cell.angle_gamma   90.00
#
_symmetry.space_group_name_H-M   'P 1'
#
loop_
_entity.id
_entity.type
_entity.pdbx_description
1 polymer ?
#
loop_
_entity_poly.entity_id
_entity_poly.type
_entity_poly.pdbx_seq_one_letter_code
_entity_poly.pdbx_strand_id
1 'polypeptide(L)'
;MLIWTTAIVVIALLGVSSYYKGAIRSMVSLIGLFVAIALALPLAPHLRPLVPKLGLVHPVWPYVVPPVIVFVVIALIFVGIGFLVHHKVAMHYKYATDDYTRVRWERLNRKLGLCVGILAGGIYTVLIGLGVYIFGYPAVQVTNDTSPQGQRMLSQARQQLTTTGLDKSVSALDPMPDNYYLISDLVGLVYNNNSLHERLANYPAFLEFGERQEFKDIVTDTEIMGGLQTQAPVIPIANNPKILGLIENAEIMDKLRQIDLKDLYRYLETGNSAKFQEEPILGRWRINVADTYILARRQNPDMTSKQMAAIKTLLAVWLRGYTLMATPEKNVYRKLELGREARAFVDAARAAREAARTAAQNNPYGDASYAQRYGLAPGYGQEQPDESQSRGDSMADLTGIPQLEMGEGTWERRGRDYRLTFKTGNSTQRGSATIDEDTLKLDLGGMTYVFIRTMLQ
;
A
#
# COMPACT_ATOMS: atom_id res chain seq x y z
N MET A 1 -14.37 -29.02 -15.38
CA MET A 1 -14.11 -29.77 -16.62
C MET A 1 -12.95 -29.21 -17.43
N LEU A 2 -12.71 -27.90 -17.41
CA LEU A 2 -11.63 -27.21 -18.13
C LEU A 2 -10.22 -27.78 -17.86
N ILE A 3 -9.87 -28.12 -16.61
CA ILE A 3 -8.54 -28.67 -16.28
C ILE A 3 -8.30 -30.03 -16.95
N TRP A 4 -9.31 -30.90 -16.93
CA TRP A 4 -9.25 -32.25 -17.51
C TRP A 4 -9.33 -32.22 -19.03
N THR A 5 -10.15 -31.34 -19.62
CA THR A 5 -10.15 -31.17 -21.07
C THR A 5 -8.79 -30.69 -21.56
N THR A 6 -8.15 -29.75 -20.87
CA THR A 6 -6.79 -29.30 -21.21
C THR A 6 -5.78 -30.43 -21.06
N ALA A 7 -5.83 -31.20 -19.99
CA ALA A 7 -4.97 -32.37 -19.78
C ALA A 7 -5.08 -33.39 -20.93
N ILE A 8 -6.31 -33.80 -21.27
CA ILE A 8 -6.57 -34.77 -22.35
C ILE A 8 -6.08 -34.23 -23.69
N VAL A 9 -6.33 -32.95 -23.99
CA VAL A 9 -5.89 -32.30 -25.23
C VAL A 9 -4.36 -32.26 -25.30
N VAL A 10 -3.67 -31.87 -24.22
CA VAL A 10 -2.20 -31.83 -24.18
C VAL A 10 -1.60 -33.22 -24.36
N ILE A 11 -2.12 -34.23 -23.66
CA ILE A 11 -1.67 -35.62 -23.78
C ILE A 11 -1.91 -36.15 -25.20
N ALA A 12 -3.08 -35.91 -25.77
CA ALA A 12 -3.42 -36.35 -27.12
C ALA A 12 -2.52 -35.68 -28.18
N LEU A 13 -2.36 -34.35 -28.11
CA LEU A 13 -1.53 -33.61 -29.05
C LEU A 13 -0.06 -34.05 -28.99
N LEU A 14 0.50 -34.22 -27.79
CA LEU A 14 1.88 -34.64 -27.64
C LEU A 14 2.08 -36.13 -27.96
N GLY A 15 1.10 -36.98 -27.67
CA GLY A 15 1.07 -38.39 -28.09
C GLY A 15 1.07 -38.54 -29.61
N VAL A 16 0.16 -37.84 -30.30
CA VAL A 16 0.06 -37.86 -31.77
C VAL A 16 1.30 -37.22 -32.41
N SER A 17 1.78 -36.08 -31.92
CA SER A 17 3.00 -35.44 -32.42
C SER A 17 4.21 -36.38 -32.29
N SER A 18 4.32 -37.09 -31.16
CA SER A 18 5.42 -38.03 -30.90
C SER A 18 5.30 -39.32 -31.71
N TYR A 19 4.08 -39.78 -32.00
CA TYR A 19 3.86 -40.90 -32.92
C TYR A 19 4.45 -40.63 -34.31
N TYR A 20 4.27 -39.41 -34.84
CA TYR A 20 4.82 -39.02 -36.14
C TYR A 20 6.32 -38.67 -36.08
N LYS A 21 6.81 -38.07 -35.00
CA LYS A 21 8.23 -37.74 -34.82
C LYS A 21 9.11 -38.97 -34.58
N GLY A 22 8.56 -40.00 -33.95
CA GLY A 22 9.24 -41.23 -33.57
C GLY A 22 9.96 -41.14 -32.21
N ALA A 23 10.17 -42.31 -31.59
CA ALA A 23 10.69 -42.48 -30.25
C ALA A 23 12.02 -41.78 -29.99
N ILE A 24 12.97 -41.84 -30.93
CA ILE A 24 14.31 -41.27 -30.74
C ILE A 24 14.21 -39.76 -30.50
N ARG A 25 13.45 -39.04 -31.33
CA ARG A 25 13.29 -37.58 -31.17
C ARG A 25 12.54 -37.27 -29.90
N SER A 26 11.43 -37.97 -29.65
CA SER A 26 10.60 -37.76 -28.46
C SER A 26 11.35 -38.04 -27.16
N MET A 27 12.24 -39.04 -27.12
CA MET A 27 13.02 -39.38 -25.94
C MET A 27 14.10 -38.33 -25.66
N VAL A 28 14.79 -37.84 -26.70
CA VAL A 28 15.74 -36.73 -26.54
C VAL A 28 15.02 -35.46 -26.07
N SER A 29 13.84 -35.16 -26.62
CA SER A 29 13.03 -34.03 -26.14
C SER A 29 12.52 -34.23 -24.70
N LEU A 30 12.22 -35.46 -24.29
CA LEU A 30 11.82 -35.77 -22.91
C LEU A 30 13.00 -35.56 -21.94
N ILE A 31 14.21 -35.96 -22.30
CA ILE A 31 15.41 -35.64 -21.52
C ILE A 31 15.59 -34.12 -21.43
N GLY A 32 15.42 -33.43 -22.56
CA GLY A 32 15.45 -31.97 -22.62
C GLY A 32 14.41 -31.30 -21.71
N LEU A 33 13.23 -31.89 -21.56
CA LEU A 33 12.20 -31.41 -20.63
C LEU A 33 12.70 -31.45 -19.17
N PHE A 34 13.28 -32.56 -18.72
CA PHE A 34 13.82 -32.64 -17.36
C PHE A 34 14.96 -31.65 -17.13
N VAL A 35 15.86 -31.52 -18.11
CA VAL A 35 16.96 -30.55 -18.06
C VAL A 35 16.42 -29.12 -18.03
N ALA A 36 15.39 -28.82 -18.83
CA ALA A 36 14.75 -27.50 -18.85
C ALA A 36 14.09 -27.18 -17.51
N ILE A 37 13.39 -28.14 -16.87
CA ILE A 37 12.80 -27.95 -15.53
C ILE A 37 13.90 -27.64 -14.50
N ALA A 38 14.99 -28.41 -14.51
CA ALA A 38 16.08 -28.24 -13.55
C ALA A 38 16.85 -26.92 -13.74
N LEU A 39 17.03 -26.47 -14.99
CA LEU A 39 17.86 -25.30 -15.31
C LEU A 39 17.08 -23.99 -15.50
N ALA A 40 15.75 -24.03 -15.62
CA ALA A 40 14.94 -22.83 -15.83
C ALA A 40 15.12 -21.78 -14.73
N LEU A 41 15.04 -22.18 -13.46
CA LEU A 41 15.19 -21.29 -12.32
C LEU A 41 16.62 -20.75 -12.11
N PRO A 42 17.70 -21.57 -12.15
CA PRO A 42 19.06 -21.05 -11.92
C PRO A 42 19.57 -20.16 -13.05
N LEU A 43 19.12 -20.36 -14.29
CA LEU A 43 19.54 -19.53 -15.42
C LEU A 43 18.66 -18.27 -15.61
N ALA A 44 17.45 -18.23 -15.05
CA ALA A 44 16.53 -17.10 -15.17
C ALA A 44 17.12 -15.72 -14.79
N PRO A 45 17.95 -15.57 -13.72
CA PRO A 45 18.54 -14.28 -13.36
C PRO A 45 19.33 -13.61 -14.48
N HIS A 46 19.97 -14.38 -15.36
CA HIS A 46 20.80 -13.88 -16.45
C HIS A 46 19.98 -13.22 -17.57
N LEU A 47 18.69 -13.56 -17.68
CA LEU A 47 17.78 -12.98 -18.69
C LEU A 47 16.93 -11.83 -18.14
N ARG A 48 16.89 -11.60 -16.82
CA ARG A 48 16.19 -10.46 -16.20
C ARG A 48 16.49 -9.09 -16.86
N PRO A 49 17.76 -8.72 -17.15
CA PRO A 49 18.05 -7.41 -17.75
C PRO A 49 17.57 -7.26 -19.20
N LEU A 50 17.15 -8.35 -19.85
CA LEU A 50 16.63 -8.32 -21.22
C LEU A 50 15.11 -8.11 -21.28
N VAL A 51 14.37 -8.40 -20.20
CA VAL A 51 12.90 -8.29 -20.20
C VAL A 51 12.40 -6.86 -20.43
N PRO A 52 12.94 -5.82 -19.78
CA PRO A 52 12.49 -4.44 -20.03
C PRO A 52 12.74 -4.00 -21.48
N LYS A 53 13.78 -4.54 -22.14
CA LYS A 53 14.11 -4.23 -23.54
C LYS A 53 13.10 -4.80 -24.54
N LEU A 54 12.30 -5.79 -24.13
CA LEU A 54 11.24 -6.40 -24.94
C LEU A 54 9.92 -5.62 -24.86
N GLY A 55 9.89 -4.46 -24.17
CA GLY A 55 8.68 -3.64 -24.01
C GLY A 55 7.75 -4.11 -22.89
N LEU A 56 8.18 -5.07 -22.07
CA LEU A 56 7.43 -5.53 -20.89
C LEU A 56 7.78 -4.65 -19.69
N VAL A 57 6.98 -3.60 -19.48
CA VAL A 57 7.26 -2.55 -18.49
C VAL A 57 6.84 -2.94 -17.07
N HIS A 58 5.83 -3.82 -16.91
CA HIS A 58 5.32 -4.14 -15.57
C HIS A 58 6.38 -4.85 -14.69
N PRO A 59 6.59 -4.42 -13.42
CA PRO A 59 7.66 -4.92 -12.54
C PRO A 59 7.66 -6.43 -12.25
N VAL A 60 6.53 -7.09 -12.46
CA VAL A 60 6.37 -8.55 -12.26
C VAL A 60 6.96 -9.37 -13.42
N TRP A 61 6.95 -8.85 -14.66
CA TRP A 61 7.40 -9.61 -15.84
C TRP A 61 8.88 -10.05 -15.77
N PRO A 62 9.83 -9.22 -15.28
CA PRO A 62 11.21 -9.65 -15.07
C PRO A 62 11.39 -10.86 -14.14
N TYR A 63 10.41 -11.20 -13.31
CA TYR A 63 10.48 -12.37 -12.43
C TYR A 63 9.82 -13.61 -13.04
N VAL A 64 8.73 -13.42 -13.79
CA VAL A 64 7.91 -14.52 -14.33
C VAL A 64 8.38 -14.98 -15.71
N VAL A 65 8.76 -14.05 -16.59
CA VAL A 65 9.06 -14.36 -18.01
C VAL A 65 10.40 -15.07 -18.19
N PRO A 66 11.50 -14.69 -17.49
CA PRO A 66 12.80 -15.31 -17.72
C PRO A 66 12.85 -16.83 -17.53
N PRO A 67 12.30 -17.42 -16.45
CA PRO A 67 12.27 -18.89 -16.32
C PRO A 67 11.56 -19.58 -17.49
N VAL A 68 10.47 -18.99 -18.01
CA VAL A 68 9.72 -19.53 -19.15
C VAL A 68 10.55 -19.44 -20.43
N ILE A 69 11.24 -18.33 -20.67
CA ILE A 69 12.13 -18.18 -21.83
C ILE A 69 13.26 -19.20 -21.77
N VAL A 70 13.97 -19.34 -20.63
CA VAL A 70 15.03 -20.33 -20.46
C VAL A 70 14.50 -21.73 -20.75
N PHE A 71 13.36 -22.09 -20.16
CA PHE A 71 12.72 -23.38 -20.36
C PHE A 71 12.49 -23.67 -21.85
N VAL A 72 11.91 -22.71 -22.59
CA VAL A 72 11.64 -22.83 -24.03
C VAL A 72 12.93 -22.96 -24.83
N VAL A 73 13.95 -22.14 -24.54
CA VAL A 73 15.23 -22.17 -25.24
C VAL A 73 15.92 -23.53 -25.07
N ILE A 74 15.98 -24.05 -23.85
CA ILE A 74 16.58 -25.38 -23.57
C ILE A 74 15.78 -26.47 -24.29
N ALA A 75 14.44 -26.43 -24.21
CA ALA A 75 13.59 -27.39 -24.90
C ALA A 75 13.83 -27.38 -26.42
N LEU A 76 13.99 -26.20 -27.03
CA LEU A 76 14.29 -26.06 -28.46
C LEU A 76 15.66 -26.63 -28.84
N ILE A 77 16.69 -26.43 -28.01
CA ILE A 77 18.03 -27.02 -28.22
C ILE A 77 17.93 -28.55 -28.28
N PHE A 78 17.22 -29.17 -27.34
CA PHE A 78 17.04 -30.63 -27.30
C PHE A 78 16.18 -31.15 -28.46
N VAL A 79 15.19 -30.38 -28.92
CA VAL A 79 14.45 -30.71 -30.15
C VAL A 79 15.42 -30.74 -31.35
N GLY A 80 16.32 -29.78 -31.47
CA GLY A 80 17.36 -29.74 -32.51
C GLY A 80 18.33 -30.92 -32.44
N ILE A 81 18.85 -31.23 -31.25
CA ILE A 81 19.71 -32.41 -31.02
C ILE A 81 18.96 -33.70 -31.39
N GLY A 82 17.70 -33.81 -30.98
CA GLY A 82 16.85 -34.96 -31.31
C GLY A 82 16.70 -35.17 -32.81
N PHE A 83 16.58 -34.08 -33.58
CA PHE A 83 16.56 -34.15 -35.04
C PHE A 83 17.87 -34.71 -35.63
N LEU A 84 19.03 -34.22 -35.17
CA LEU A 84 20.34 -34.69 -35.64
C LEU A 84 20.58 -36.16 -35.31
N VAL A 85 20.28 -36.58 -34.08
CA VAL A 85 20.42 -37.98 -33.64
C VAL A 85 19.52 -38.89 -34.47
N HIS A 86 18.25 -38.50 -34.63
CA HIS A 86 17.32 -39.28 -35.44
C HIS A 86 17.75 -39.35 -36.91
N HIS A 87 18.25 -38.26 -37.49
CA HIS A 87 18.73 -38.26 -38.86
C HIS A 87 19.85 -39.28 -39.06
N LYS A 88 20.85 -39.31 -38.16
CA LYS A 88 21.95 -40.28 -38.21
C LYS A 88 21.46 -41.72 -38.12
N VAL A 89 20.55 -42.02 -37.19
CA VAL A 89 19.99 -43.37 -37.03
C VAL A 89 19.13 -43.76 -38.24
N ALA A 90 18.33 -42.84 -38.76
CA ALA A 90 17.50 -43.10 -39.95
C ALA A 90 18.36 -43.39 -41.18
N MET A 91 19.49 -42.68 -41.36
CA MET A 91 20.43 -42.95 -42.45
C MET A 91 21.06 -44.36 -42.32
N HIS A 92 21.42 -44.80 -41.11
CA HIS A 92 21.92 -46.15 -40.89
C HIS A 92 20.88 -47.21 -41.31
N TYR A 93 19.63 -47.10 -40.85
CA TYR A 93 18.57 -48.05 -41.24
C TYR A 93 18.15 -47.96 -42.72
N LYS A 94 18.45 -46.84 -43.38
CA LYS A 94 18.13 -46.66 -44.80
C LYS A 94 19.18 -47.30 -45.71
N TYR A 95 20.47 -47.22 -45.35
CA TYR A 95 21.56 -47.60 -46.25
C TYR A 95 22.34 -48.86 -45.80
N ALA A 96 22.23 -49.29 -44.54
CA ALA A 96 23.02 -50.39 -43.99
C ALA A 96 22.20 -51.63 -43.59
N THR A 97 20.87 -51.62 -43.74
CA THR A 97 20.00 -52.71 -43.29
C THR A 97 18.92 -53.07 -44.32
N ASP A 98 18.46 -54.32 -44.29
CA ASP A 98 17.39 -54.82 -45.17
C ASP A 98 16.06 -54.11 -44.97
N ASP A 99 15.27 -54.01 -46.05
CA ASP A 99 13.95 -53.37 -46.07
C ASP A 99 12.99 -53.92 -45.00
N TYR A 100 13.06 -55.23 -44.72
CA TYR A 100 12.25 -55.86 -43.69
C TYR A 100 12.55 -55.32 -42.28
N THR A 101 13.84 -55.16 -41.96
CA THR A 101 14.28 -54.61 -40.67
C THR A 101 13.97 -53.12 -40.56
N ARG A 102 14.07 -52.38 -41.66
CA ARG A 102 13.68 -50.95 -41.74
C ARG A 102 12.20 -50.76 -41.40
N VAL A 103 11.29 -51.49 -42.04
CA VAL A 103 9.84 -51.37 -41.80
C VAL A 103 9.47 -51.77 -40.37
N ARG A 104 10.10 -52.82 -39.83
CA ARG A 104 9.93 -53.23 -38.42
C ARG A 104 10.39 -52.12 -37.46
N TRP A 105 11.56 -51.53 -37.70
CA TRP A 105 12.08 -50.43 -36.92
C TRP A 105 11.18 -49.20 -36.97
N GLU A 106 10.68 -48.81 -38.15
CA GLU A 106 9.77 -47.65 -38.28
C GLU A 106 8.49 -47.83 -37.47
N ARG A 107 7.86 -49.03 -37.54
CA ARG A 107 6.66 -49.32 -36.74
C ARG A 107 6.94 -49.28 -35.24
N LEU A 108 8.06 -49.85 -34.81
CA LEU A 108 8.48 -49.83 -33.41
C LEU A 108 8.73 -48.38 -32.94
N ASN A 109 9.49 -47.62 -33.72
CA ASN A 109 9.85 -46.23 -33.43
C ASN A 109 8.60 -45.33 -33.32
N ARG A 110 7.57 -45.53 -34.16
CA ARG A 110 6.30 -44.79 -34.05
C ARG A 110 5.51 -45.16 -32.80
N LYS A 111 5.36 -46.47 -32.50
CA LYS A 111 4.63 -46.95 -31.32
C LYS A 111 5.29 -46.51 -30.01
N LEU A 112 6.61 -46.64 -29.92
CA LEU A 112 7.38 -46.15 -28.77
C LEU A 112 7.33 -44.62 -28.66
N GLY A 113 7.32 -43.91 -29.79
CA GLY A 113 7.11 -42.47 -29.84
C GLY A 113 5.80 -42.06 -29.18
N LEU A 114 4.70 -42.77 -29.46
CA LEU A 114 3.41 -42.53 -28.81
C LEU A 114 3.48 -42.70 -27.28
N CYS A 115 4.12 -43.77 -26.78
CA CYS A 115 4.28 -43.98 -25.33
C CYS A 115 5.07 -42.85 -24.66
N VAL A 116 6.17 -42.43 -25.26
CA VAL A 116 7.00 -41.32 -24.75
C VAL A 116 6.23 -40.00 -24.80
N GLY A 117 5.45 -39.77 -25.86
CA GLY A 117 4.62 -38.57 -26.01
C GLY A 117 3.51 -38.45 -24.97
N ILE A 118 2.85 -39.56 -24.63
CA ILE A 118 1.85 -39.60 -23.56
C ILE A 118 2.49 -39.28 -22.22
N LEU A 119 3.67 -39.86 -21.93
CA LEU A 119 4.41 -39.56 -20.70
C LEU A 119 4.80 -38.09 -20.63
N ALA A 120 5.38 -37.53 -21.71
CA ALA A 120 5.69 -36.11 -21.78
C ALA A 120 4.44 -35.23 -21.58
N GLY A 121 3.31 -35.62 -22.18
CA GLY A 121 2.02 -34.95 -22.00
C GLY A 121 1.52 -34.95 -20.56
N GLY A 122 1.74 -36.04 -19.82
CA GLY A 122 1.48 -36.10 -18.38
C GLY A 122 2.33 -35.10 -17.60
N ILE A 123 3.64 -35.03 -17.88
CA ILE A 123 4.54 -34.07 -17.22
C ILE A 123 4.12 -32.63 -17.53
N TYR A 124 3.85 -32.30 -18.80
CA TYR A 124 3.37 -30.97 -19.18
C TYR A 124 2.03 -30.62 -18.52
N THR A 125 1.13 -31.60 -18.35
CA THR A 125 -0.12 -31.39 -17.63
C THR A 125 0.13 -30.99 -16.18
N VAL A 126 1.07 -31.66 -15.50
CA VAL A 126 1.48 -31.30 -14.13
C VAL A 126 2.10 -29.90 -14.09
N LEU A 127 2.98 -29.55 -15.05
CA LEU A 127 3.59 -28.21 -15.11
C LEU A 127 2.56 -27.10 -15.36
N ILE A 128 1.58 -27.34 -16.26
CA ILE A 128 0.47 -26.41 -16.48
C ILE A 128 -0.37 -26.30 -15.20
N GLY A 129 -0.65 -27.43 -14.54
CA GLY A 129 -1.32 -27.49 -13.26
C GLY A 129 -0.61 -26.66 -12.19
N LEU A 130 0.73 -26.71 -12.14
CA LEU A 130 1.56 -25.90 -11.25
C LEU A 130 1.43 -24.40 -11.54
N GLY A 131 1.48 -24.00 -12.81
CA GLY A 131 1.20 -22.62 -13.19
C GLY A 131 -0.20 -22.16 -12.74
N VAL A 132 -1.22 -22.99 -12.96
CA VAL A 132 -2.60 -22.71 -12.52
C VAL A 132 -2.72 -22.67 -10.99
N TYR A 133 -1.99 -23.52 -10.28
CA TYR A 133 -1.96 -23.56 -8.81
C TYR A 133 -1.40 -22.25 -8.24
N ILE A 134 -0.23 -21.82 -8.71
CA ILE A 134 0.46 -20.62 -8.24
C ILE A 134 -0.32 -19.37 -8.66
N PHE A 135 -0.47 -19.12 -9.96
CA PHE A 135 -1.08 -17.89 -10.47
C PHE A 135 -2.60 -17.83 -10.25
N GLY A 136 -3.24 -18.99 -10.14
CA GLY A 136 -4.68 -19.06 -9.88
C GLY A 136 -5.06 -18.81 -8.44
N TYR A 137 -4.14 -18.94 -7.48
CA TYR A 137 -4.41 -18.65 -6.08
C TYR A 137 -4.86 -17.20 -5.84
N PRO A 138 -4.08 -16.15 -6.19
CA PRO A 138 -4.54 -14.78 -6.05
C PRO A 138 -5.76 -14.49 -6.94
N ALA A 139 -5.85 -15.11 -8.13
CA ALA A 139 -6.98 -14.91 -9.02
C ALA A 139 -8.31 -15.34 -8.40
N VAL A 140 -8.36 -16.44 -7.64
CA VAL A 140 -9.60 -16.87 -6.97
C VAL A 140 -10.10 -15.84 -5.96
N GLN A 141 -9.20 -15.08 -5.34
CA GLN A 141 -9.55 -14.16 -4.26
C GLN A 141 -10.05 -12.80 -4.73
N VAL A 142 -9.66 -12.40 -5.93
CA VAL A 142 -9.93 -11.05 -6.47
C VAL A 142 -10.77 -11.05 -7.75
N THR A 143 -11.27 -12.22 -8.18
CA THR A 143 -12.06 -12.34 -9.40
C THR A 143 -13.55 -12.19 -9.11
N ASN A 144 -14.18 -11.26 -9.82
CA ASN A 144 -15.61 -10.98 -9.78
C ASN A 144 -16.28 -11.24 -11.14
N ASP A 145 -17.61 -11.13 -11.20
CA ASP A 145 -18.43 -11.31 -12.42
C ASP A 145 -18.21 -10.24 -13.49
N THR A 146 -17.40 -9.22 -13.22
CA THR A 146 -17.00 -8.16 -14.16
C THR A 146 -15.54 -8.30 -14.62
N SER A 147 -14.77 -9.23 -14.04
CA SER A 147 -13.34 -9.41 -14.35
C SER A 147 -13.09 -9.89 -15.80
N PRO A 148 -11.92 -9.62 -16.39
CA PRO A 148 -11.53 -10.14 -17.70
C PRO A 148 -11.66 -11.67 -17.79
N GLN A 149 -12.01 -12.17 -18.98
CA GLN A 149 -12.23 -13.60 -19.23
C GLN A 149 -11.04 -14.47 -18.81
N GLY A 150 -9.81 -14.01 -19.08
CA GLY A 150 -8.59 -14.74 -18.70
C GLY A 150 -8.47 -14.95 -17.19
N GLN A 151 -8.82 -13.96 -16.37
CA GLN A 151 -8.81 -14.10 -14.91
C GLN A 151 -9.87 -15.08 -14.42
N ARG A 152 -11.08 -15.03 -15.00
CA ARG A 152 -12.15 -15.98 -14.68
C ARG A 152 -11.79 -17.41 -15.05
N MET A 153 -11.18 -17.61 -16.22
CA MET A 153 -10.72 -18.93 -16.63
C MET A 153 -9.66 -19.46 -15.67
N LEU A 154 -8.73 -18.61 -15.24
CA LEU A 154 -7.67 -18.98 -14.31
C LEU A 154 -8.23 -19.31 -12.91
N SER A 155 -9.15 -18.50 -12.37
CA SER A 155 -9.81 -18.78 -11.09
C SER A 155 -10.65 -20.07 -11.14
N GLN A 156 -11.42 -20.27 -12.22
CA GLN A 156 -12.16 -21.51 -12.44
C GLN A 156 -11.24 -22.72 -12.58
N ALA A 157 -10.11 -22.59 -13.30
CA ALA A 157 -9.13 -23.66 -13.44
C ALA A 157 -8.53 -24.04 -12.08
N ARG A 158 -8.24 -23.07 -11.21
CA ARG A 158 -7.75 -23.30 -9.85
C ARG A 158 -8.78 -24.00 -8.97
N GLN A 159 -10.04 -23.55 -9.00
CA GLN A 159 -11.14 -24.21 -8.27
C GLN A 159 -11.29 -25.66 -8.73
N GLN A 160 -11.21 -25.93 -10.03
CA GLN A 160 -11.28 -27.28 -10.59
C GLN A 160 -10.08 -28.15 -10.21
N LEU A 161 -8.88 -27.58 -10.13
CA LEU A 161 -7.69 -28.30 -9.67
C LEU A 161 -7.86 -28.77 -8.20
N THR A 162 -8.51 -27.94 -7.38
CA THR A 162 -8.83 -28.26 -5.98
C THR A 162 -9.89 -29.35 -5.88
N THR A 163 -11.02 -29.20 -6.58
CA THR A 163 -12.13 -30.17 -6.51
C THR A 163 -11.77 -31.55 -7.06
N THR A 164 -10.84 -31.61 -8.00
CA THR A 164 -10.36 -32.87 -8.59
C THR A 164 -9.24 -33.55 -7.78
N GLY A 165 -8.73 -32.89 -6.74
CA GLY A 165 -7.64 -33.40 -5.90
C GLY A 165 -6.26 -33.35 -6.52
N LEU A 166 -6.13 -32.87 -7.77
CA LEU A 166 -4.84 -32.65 -8.46
C LEU A 166 -3.97 -31.63 -7.74
N ASP A 167 -4.58 -30.76 -6.93
CA ASP A 167 -3.89 -29.84 -6.02
C ASP A 167 -2.80 -30.53 -5.19
N LYS A 168 -3.08 -31.70 -4.59
CA LYS A 168 -2.11 -32.42 -3.75
C LYS A 168 -0.85 -32.83 -4.51
N SER A 169 -1.00 -33.21 -5.77
CA SER A 169 0.11 -33.63 -6.62
C SER A 169 0.98 -32.45 -7.05
N VAL A 170 0.35 -31.28 -7.22
CA VAL A 170 0.99 -30.07 -7.72
C VAL A 170 1.64 -29.27 -6.59
N SER A 171 0.98 -29.17 -5.43
CA SER A 171 1.50 -28.48 -4.24
C SER A 171 2.82 -29.07 -3.73
N ALA A 172 3.06 -30.37 -3.93
CA ALA A 172 4.34 -31.00 -3.60
C ALA A 172 5.53 -30.46 -4.42
N LEU A 173 5.26 -29.84 -5.58
CA LEU A 173 6.25 -29.27 -6.48
C LEU A 173 6.28 -27.73 -6.42
N ASP A 174 5.57 -27.13 -5.46
CA ASP A 174 5.48 -25.68 -5.34
C ASP A 174 6.79 -25.05 -4.82
N PRO A 175 7.44 -24.16 -5.61
CA PRO A 175 8.63 -23.47 -5.18
C PRO A 175 8.34 -22.14 -4.46
N MET A 176 7.07 -21.74 -4.31
CA MET A 176 6.72 -20.43 -3.77
C MET A 176 6.86 -20.37 -2.24
N PRO A 177 7.36 -19.24 -1.69
CA PRO A 177 7.48 -19.06 -0.25
C PRO A 177 6.10 -18.84 0.40
N ASP A 178 5.93 -19.24 1.66
CA ASP A 178 4.67 -19.06 2.43
C ASP A 178 4.14 -17.62 2.40
N ASN A 179 5.04 -16.63 2.38
CA ASN A 179 4.69 -15.21 2.30
C ASN A 179 3.87 -14.87 1.04
N TYR A 180 4.06 -15.59 -0.07
CA TYR A 180 3.29 -15.39 -1.30
C TYR A 180 1.79 -15.63 -1.07
N TYR A 181 1.46 -16.72 -0.37
CA TYR A 181 0.07 -17.08 -0.06
C TYR A 181 -0.53 -16.11 0.96
N LEU A 182 0.23 -15.74 2.00
CA LEU A 182 -0.22 -14.76 2.99
C LEU A 182 -0.49 -13.37 2.39
N ILE A 183 0.38 -12.90 1.48
CA ILE A 183 0.15 -11.63 0.77
C ILE A 183 -1.09 -11.73 -0.11
N SER A 184 -1.27 -12.84 -0.81
CA SER A 184 -2.47 -13.07 -1.62
C SER A 184 -3.71 -12.98 -0.73
N ASP A 185 -3.76 -13.75 0.36
CA ASP A 185 -4.87 -13.76 1.32
C ASP A 185 -5.18 -12.38 1.88
N LEU A 186 -4.15 -11.59 2.20
CA LEU A 186 -4.31 -10.22 2.68
C LEU A 186 -4.91 -9.32 1.60
N VAL A 187 -4.42 -9.38 0.37
CA VAL A 187 -4.96 -8.61 -0.76
C VAL A 187 -6.41 -9.00 -1.00
N GLY A 188 -6.73 -10.29 -0.99
CA GLY A 188 -8.09 -10.80 -1.07
C GLY A 188 -8.98 -10.29 0.07
N LEU A 189 -8.49 -10.31 1.30
CA LEU A 189 -9.22 -9.87 2.48
C LEU A 189 -9.54 -8.37 2.41
N VAL A 190 -8.57 -7.54 2.02
CA VAL A 190 -8.74 -6.08 1.88
C VAL A 190 -9.66 -5.75 0.71
N TYR A 191 -9.48 -6.41 -0.44
CA TYR A 191 -10.30 -6.18 -1.64
C TYR A 191 -11.78 -6.54 -1.42
N ASN A 192 -12.05 -7.62 -0.70
CA ASN A 192 -13.41 -8.07 -0.45
C ASN A 192 -14.12 -7.30 0.68
N ASN A 193 -13.37 -6.63 1.58
CA ASN A 193 -13.94 -5.96 2.75
C ASN A 193 -13.58 -4.47 2.83
N ASN A 194 -14.54 -3.63 2.42
CA ASN A 194 -14.31 -2.18 2.41
C ASN A 194 -14.05 -1.58 3.80
N SER A 195 -14.58 -2.16 4.87
CA SER A 195 -14.35 -1.71 6.26
C SER A 195 -12.91 -1.88 6.74
N LEU A 196 -12.12 -2.74 6.07
CA LEU A 196 -10.74 -2.99 6.45
C LEU A 196 -9.77 -1.93 5.95
N HIS A 197 -10.16 -1.07 4.99
CA HIS A 197 -9.30 0.01 4.50
C HIS A 197 -8.91 0.98 5.64
N GLU A 198 -9.85 1.32 6.52
CA GLU A 198 -9.58 2.19 7.67
C GLU A 198 -8.71 1.49 8.72
N ARG A 199 -8.95 0.20 8.96
CA ARG A 199 -8.10 -0.61 9.85
C ARG A 199 -6.68 -0.67 9.31
N LEU A 200 -6.51 -0.96 8.02
CA LEU A 200 -5.23 -0.97 7.33
C LEU A 200 -4.51 0.38 7.50
N ALA A 201 -5.20 1.50 7.28
CA ALA A 201 -4.64 2.84 7.44
C ALA A 201 -4.21 3.17 8.89
N ASN A 202 -4.81 2.51 9.87
CA ASN A 202 -4.51 2.68 11.30
C ASN A 202 -3.52 1.65 11.85
N TYR A 203 -3.05 0.69 11.04
CA TYR A 203 -2.04 -0.26 11.48
C TYR A 203 -0.75 0.48 11.89
N PRO A 204 -0.15 0.21 13.07
CA PRO A 204 0.96 1.00 13.58
C PRO A 204 2.16 1.13 12.63
N ALA A 205 2.53 0.05 11.91
CA ALA A 205 3.62 0.09 10.95
C ALA A 205 3.28 0.88 9.68
N PHE A 206 1.99 1.13 9.41
CA PHE A 206 1.52 1.89 8.24
C PHE A 206 1.30 3.38 8.51
N LEU A 207 1.38 3.81 9.77
CA LEU A 207 1.19 5.21 10.15
C LEU A 207 2.19 6.16 9.46
N GLU A 208 3.47 5.76 9.33
CA GLU A 208 4.48 6.57 8.64
C GLU A 208 4.21 6.65 7.13
N PHE A 209 3.80 5.55 6.49
CA PHE A 209 3.50 5.55 5.06
C PHE A 209 2.34 6.48 4.74
N GLY A 210 1.33 6.57 5.61
CA GLY A 210 0.22 7.50 5.45
C GLY A 210 0.63 8.98 5.39
N GLU A 211 1.82 9.34 5.89
CA GLU A 211 2.33 10.71 5.80
C GLU A 211 3.13 11.00 4.53
N ARG A 212 3.62 9.96 3.85
CA ARG A 212 4.34 10.08 2.59
C ARG A 212 3.40 10.54 1.47
N GLN A 213 3.90 11.42 0.59
CA GLN A 213 3.09 12.04 -0.46
C GLN A 213 2.56 11.00 -1.44
N GLU A 214 3.35 9.96 -1.73
CA GLU A 214 3.00 8.90 -2.68
C GLU A 214 1.76 8.11 -2.24
N PHE A 215 1.57 7.90 -0.93
CA PHE A 215 0.39 7.23 -0.39
C PHE A 215 -0.81 8.19 -0.30
N LYS A 216 -0.58 9.47 0.04
CA LYS A 216 -1.62 10.50 0.01
C LYS A 216 -2.23 10.63 -1.39
N ASP A 217 -1.39 10.66 -2.42
CA ASP A 217 -1.82 10.79 -3.81
C ASP A 217 -2.66 9.61 -4.30
N ILE A 218 -2.47 8.41 -3.74
CA ILE A 218 -3.27 7.21 -4.02
C ILE A 218 -4.61 7.26 -3.29
N VAL A 219 -4.62 7.62 -2.00
CA VAL A 219 -5.86 7.71 -1.21
C VAL A 219 -6.76 8.84 -1.72
N THR A 220 -6.20 9.90 -2.28
CA THR A 220 -6.99 10.98 -2.92
C THR A 220 -7.44 10.64 -4.35
N ASP A 221 -6.96 9.54 -4.93
CA ASP A 221 -7.30 9.16 -6.30
C ASP A 221 -8.70 8.55 -6.36
N THR A 222 -9.61 9.24 -7.05
CA THR A 222 -11.00 8.80 -7.17
C THR A 222 -11.16 7.54 -8.02
N GLU A 223 -10.24 7.28 -8.97
CA GLU A 223 -10.29 6.07 -9.80
C GLU A 223 -9.88 4.85 -8.98
N ILE A 224 -8.82 4.96 -8.18
CA ILE A 224 -8.34 3.86 -7.33
C ILE A 224 -9.35 3.60 -6.21
N MET A 225 -9.75 4.64 -5.46
CA MET A 225 -10.68 4.46 -4.34
C MET A 225 -12.07 4.03 -4.81
N GLY A 226 -12.58 4.63 -5.91
CA GLY A 226 -13.85 4.20 -6.51
C GLY A 226 -13.79 2.77 -7.04
N GLY A 227 -12.67 2.39 -7.67
CA GLY A 227 -12.42 1.03 -8.14
C GLY A 227 -12.36 0.00 -7.01
N LEU A 228 -11.70 0.32 -5.90
CA LEU A 228 -11.67 -0.55 -4.72
C LEU A 228 -13.04 -0.67 -4.06
N GLN A 229 -13.75 0.45 -3.88
CA GLN A 229 -15.09 0.45 -3.28
C GLN A 229 -16.11 -0.36 -4.08
N THR A 230 -16.05 -0.26 -5.40
CA THR A 230 -16.95 -0.98 -6.32
C THR A 230 -16.47 -2.39 -6.66
N GLN A 231 -15.34 -2.82 -6.07
CA GLN A 231 -14.71 -4.11 -6.38
C GLN A 231 -14.53 -4.30 -7.89
N ALA A 232 -14.03 -3.25 -8.55
CA ALA A 232 -13.69 -3.27 -9.95
C ALA A 232 -12.54 -4.27 -10.22
N PRO A 233 -12.37 -4.76 -11.45
CA PRO A 233 -11.34 -5.72 -11.76
C PRO A 233 -9.95 -5.25 -11.33
N VAL A 234 -9.19 -6.12 -10.65
CA VAL A 234 -7.91 -5.74 -10.03
C VAL A 234 -6.82 -5.38 -11.03
N ILE A 235 -6.83 -5.92 -12.26
CA ILE A 235 -5.77 -5.64 -13.25
C ILE A 235 -5.72 -4.15 -13.65
N PRO A 236 -6.85 -3.51 -14.02
CA PRO A 236 -6.88 -2.06 -14.20
C PRO A 236 -6.34 -1.26 -13.00
N ILE A 237 -6.72 -1.66 -11.78
CA ILE A 237 -6.29 -0.97 -10.56
C ILE A 237 -4.78 -1.15 -10.35
N ALA A 238 -4.27 -2.38 -10.44
CA ALA A 238 -2.85 -2.69 -10.26
C ALA A 238 -1.94 -2.05 -11.31
N ASN A 239 -2.45 -1.84 -12.53
CA ASN A 239 -1.74 -1.17 -13.61
C ASN A 239 -1.79 0.37 -13.53
N ASN A 240 -2.40 0.95 -12.51
CA ASN A 240 -2.42 2.40 -12.34
C ASN A 240 -0.97 2.93 -12.15
N PRO A 241 -0.58 4.03 -12.84
CA PRO A 241 0.78 4.55 -12.79
C PRO A 241 1.25 4.91 -11.37
N LYS A 242 0.35 5.34 -10.47
CA LYS A 242 0.70 5.66 -9.09
C LYS A 242 1.09 4.42 -8.29
N ILE A 243 0.38 3.31 -8.50
CA ILE A 243 0.68 2.02 -7.86
C ILE A 243 1.99 1.44 -8.41
N LEU A 244 2.21 1.54 -9.73
CA LEU A 244 3.47 1.12 -10.34
C LEU A 244 4.66 1.93 -9.80
N GLY A 245 4.51 3.25 -9.64
CA GLY A 245 5.54 4.11 -9.06
C GLY A 245 5.92 3.72 -7.62
N LEU A 246 4.98 3.23 -6.81
CA LEU A 246 5.29 2.69 -5.48
C LEU A 246 6.09 1.39 -5.55
N ILE A 247 5.73 0.49 -6.47
CA ILE A 247 6.41 -0.81 -6.63
C ILE A 247 7.85 -0.62 -7.10
N GLU A 248 8.11 0.41 -7.92
CA GLU A 248 9.44 0.75 -8.40
C GLU A 248 10.31 1.44 -7.33
N ASN A 249 9.70 2.03 -6.30
CA ASN A 249 10.43 2.67 -5.21
C ASN A 249 11.05 1.63 -4.26
N ALA A 250 12.36 1.41 -4.41
CA ALA A 250 13.10 0.44 -3.62
C ALA A 250 13.03 0.69 -2.11
N GLU A 251 13.02 1.94 -1.66
CA GLU A 251 12.99 2.29 -0.23
C GLU A 251 11.66 1.85 0.41
N ILE A 252 10.55 2.12 -0.27
CA ILE A 252 9.21 1.73 0.19
C ILE A 252 9.10 0.20 0.19
N MET A 253 9.56 -0.46 -0.87
CA MET A 253 9.51 -1.92 -0.98
C MET A 253 10.41 -2.64 0.02
N ASP A 254 11.53 -2.05 0.42
CA ASP A 254 12.40 -2.60 1.46
C ASP A 254 11.77 -2.45 2.85
N LYS A 255 11.14 -1.29 3.15
CA LYS A 255 10.37 -1.12 4.39
C LYS A 255 9.16 -2.07 4.44
N LEU A 256 8.41 -2.23 3.34
CA LEU A 256 7.26 -3.14 3.26
C LEU A 256 7.66 -4.61 3.50
N ARG A 257 8.85 -5.03 3.04
CA ARG A 257 9.35 -6.40 3.26
C ARG A 257 9.70 -6.69 4.72
N GLN A 258 9.95 -5.68 5.54
CA GLN A 258 10.25 -5.84 6.98
C GLN A 258 8.99 -6.00 7.83
N ILE A 259 7.81 -5.79 7.25
CA ILE A 259 6.54 -5.87 7.97
C ILE A 259 6.19 -7.33 8.24
N ASP A 260 5.75 -7.58 9.46
CA ASP A 260 5.23 -8.89 9.83
C ASP A 260 3.83 -9.08 9.24
N LEU A 261 3.77 -9.83 8.15
CA LEU A 261 2.55 -10.13 7.41
C LEU A 261 1.54 -10.94 8.27
N LYS A 262 2.03 -11.77 9.19
CA LYS A 262 1.16 -12.60 10.04
C LYS A 262 0.47 -11.74 11.10
N ASP A 263 1.20 -10.81 11.69
CA ASP A 263 0.62 -9.86 12.65
C ASP A 263 -0.38 -8.91 11.95
N LEU A 264 -0.05 -8.42 10.76
CA LEU A 264 -0.95 -7.59 9.97
C LEU A 264 -2.25 -8.33 9.62
N TYR A 265 -2.17 -9.58 9.17
CA TYR A 265 -3.35 -10.38 8.87
C TYR A 265 -4.26 -10.52 10.10
N ARG A 266 -3.69 -10.91 11.26
CA ARG A 266 -4.43 -11.01 12.52
C ARG A 266 -5.02 -9.69 12.99
N TYR A 267 -4.31 -8.58 12.78
CA TYR A 267 -4.78 -7.25 13.12
C TYR A 267 -5.97 -6.85 12.25
N LEU A 268 -5.97 -7.18 10.96
CA LEU A 268 -7.11 -6.90 10.08
C LEU A 268 -8.37 -7.68 10.51
N GLU A 269 -8.22 -8.95 10.93
CA GLU A 269 -9.32 -9.76 11.46
C GLU A 269 -9.83 -9.27 12.82
N THR A 270 -8.92 -9.12 13.79
CA THR A 270 -9.28 -8.93 15.21
C THR A 270 -9.26 -7.47 15.68
N GLY A 271 -8.64 -6.57 14.91
CA GLY A 271 -8.37 -5.19 15.32
C GLY A 271 -7.22 -5.04 16.32
N ASN A 272 -6.56 -6.15 16.70
CA ASN A 272 -5.53 -6.18 17.75
C ASN A 272 -4.23 -6.79 17.21
N SER A 273 -3.12 -6.06 17.37
CA SER A 273 -1.78 -6.52 17.01
C SER A 273 -1.08 -7.06 18.24
N ALA A 274 -0.62 -8.31 18.19
CA ALA A 274 0.13 -8.90 19.29
C ALA A 274 1.50 -8.24 19.45
N LYS A 275 2.07 -7.74 18.35
CA LYS A 275 3.38 -7.08 18.31
C LYS A 275 3.36 -5.68 18.92
N PHE A 276 2.31 -4.91 18.68
CA PHE A 276 2.23 -3.50 19.08
C PHE A 276 1.38 -3.26 20.34
N GLN A 277 0.83 -4.32 20.95
CA GLN A 277 0.06 -4.22 22.20
C GLN A 277 0.87 -3.70 23.39
N GLU A 278 2.19 -3.96 23.42
CA GLU A 278 3.06 -3.52 24.53
C GLU A 278 3.33 -2.01 24.53
N GLU A 279 3.03 -1.32 23.43
CA GLU A 279 3.26 0.11 23.24
C GLU A 279 1.94 0.85 22.97
N PRO A 280 1.14 1.13 24.02
CA PRO A 280 -0.16 1.76 23.87
C PRO A 280 -0.11 3.19 23.31
N ILE A 281 1.06 3.84 23.21
CA ILE A 281 1.18 5.15 22.57
C ILE A 281 0.97 5.13 21.07
N LEU A 282 1.19 3.98 20.41
CA LEU A 282 1.10 3.87 18.96
C LEU A 282 -0.32 4.09 18.46
N GLY A 283 -0.46 4.87 17.39
CA GLY A 283 -1.77 5.17 16.80
C GLY A 283 -1.99 6.65 16.54
N ARG A 284 -3.23 6.96 16.14
CA ARG A 284 -3.75 8.30 15.95
C ARG A 284 -4.61 8.69 17.15
N TRP A 285 -4.37 9.87 17.67
CA TRP A 285 -5.00 10.43 18.85
C TRP A 285 -5.66 11.74 18.46
N ARG A 286 -6.94 11.91 18.79
CA ARG A 286 -7.67 13.15 18.55
C ARG A 286 -7.97 13.82 19.88
N ILE A 287 -7.80 15.13 19.95
CA ILE A 287 -8.10 15.85 21.19
C ILE A 287 -9.58 15.71 21.56
N ASN A 288 -9.88 15.39 22.82
CA ASN A 288 -11.21 15.53 23.37
C ASN A 288 -11.35 16.91 24.00
N VAL A 289 -12.04 17.79 23.27
CA VAL A 289 -12.32 19.17 23.70
C VAL A 289 -13.09 19.21 25.03
N ALA A 290 -14.03 18.30 25.25
CA ALA A 290 -14.87 18.30 26.45
C ALA A 290 -14.07 17.92 27.70
N ASP A 291 -13.33 16.81 27.64
CA ASP A 291 -12.54 16.33 28.78
C ASP A 291 -11.36 17.26 29.06
N THR A 292 -10.73 17.81 28.02
CA THR A 292 -9.67 18.81 28.18
C THR A 292 -10.21 20.07 28.88
N TYR A 293 -11.40 20.53 28.51
CA TYR A 293 -12.03 21.69 29.16
C TYR A 293 -12.39 21.41 30.63
N ILE A 294 -12.94 20.23 30.94
CA ILE A 294 -13.27 19.82 32.31
C ILE A 294 -12.00 19.75 33.16
N LEU A 295 -10.93 19.18 32.63
CA LEU A 295 -9.67 19.02 33.34
C LEU A 295 -8.95 20.37 33.55
N ALA A 296 -8.96 21.25 32.55
CA ALA A 296 -8.45 22.62 32.68
C ALA A 296 -9.20 23.41 33.77
N ARG A 297 -10.53 23.26 33.86
CA ARG A 297 -11.34 23.87 34.93
C ARG A 297 -11.02 23.30 36.31
N ARG A 298 -10.74 22.01 36.41
CA ARG A 298 -10.35 21.37 37.69
C ARG A 298 -8.96 21.80 38.16
N GLN A 299 -8.03 21.99 37.22
CA GLN A 299 -6.67 22.44 37.53
C GLN A 299 -6.60 23.93 37.91
N ASN A 300 -7.52 24.74 37.39
CA ASN A 300 -7.57 26.18 37.64
C ASN A 300 -8.93 26.63 38.20
N PRO A 301 -9.24 26.36 39.48
CA PRO A 301 -10.52 26.69 40.10
C PRO A 301 -10.79 28.20 40.22
N ASP A 302 -9.74 29.04 40.23
CA ASP A 302 -9.84 30.51 40.40
C ASP A 302 -10.01 31.29 39.08
N MET A 303 -10.28 30.60 37.96
CA MET A 303 -10.43 31.26 36.65
C MET A 303 -11.67 32.15 36.56
N THR A 304 -11.48 33.35 36.00
CA THR A 304 -12.58 34.27 35.70
C THR A 304 -13.45 33.79 34.53
N SER A 305 -14.71 34.21 34.48
CA SER A 305 -15.65 33.84 33.39
C SER A 305 -15.16 34.23 31.99
N LYS A 306 -14.40 35.33 31.88
CA LYS A 306 -13.76 35.76 30.62
C LYS A 306 -12.67 34.78 30.17
N GLN A 307 -11.80 34.35 31.09
CA GLN A 307 -10.76 33.35 30.79
C GLN A 307 -11.37 31.99 30.44
N MET A 308 -12.45 31.59 31.11
CA MET A 308 -13.16 30.35 30.76
C MET A 308 -13.80 30.40 29.36
N ALA A 309 -14.36 31.54 28.97
CA ALA A 309 -14.87 31.75 27.62
C ALA A 309 -13.74 31.69 26.58
N ALA A 310 -12.59 32.30 26.87
CA ALA A 310 -11.42 32.27 26.00
C ALA A 310 -10.89 30.84 25.77
N ILE A 311 -10.72 30.04 26.84
CA ILE A 311 -10.28 28.64 26.73
C ILE A 311 -11.30 27.79 25.94
N LYS A 312 -12.60 27.99 26.19
CA LYS A 312 -13.65 27.28 25.47
C LYS A 312 -13.60 27.59 23.97
N THR A 313 -13.40 28.85 23.59
CA THR A 313 -13.24 29.26 22.20
C THR A 313 -11.98 28.67 21.57
N LEU A 314 -10.86 28.68 22.30
CA LEU A 314 -9.60 28.07 21.84
C LEU A 314 -9.77 26.57 21.57
N LEU A 315 -10.34 25.82 22.50
CA LEU A 315 -10.50 24.37 22.35
C LEU A 315 -11.55 23.99 21.29
N ALA A 316 -12.71 24.65 21.28
CA ALA A 316 -13.82 24.29 20.41
C ALA A 316 -13.65 24.76 18.96
N VAL A 317 -12.98 25.90 18.75
CA VAL A 317 -12.81 26.47 17.40
C VAL A 317 -11.45 26.10 16.82
N TRP A 318 -10.37 26.28 17.57
CA TRP A 318 -9.01 26.15 17.04
C TRP A 318 -8.47 24.73 17.14
N LEU A 319 -8.60 24.10 18.31
CA LEU A 319 -8.00 22.78 18.55
C LEU A 319 -8.90 21.60 18.18
N ARG A 320 -10.14 21.79 17.75
CA ARG A 320 -11.08 20.68 17.46
C ARG A 320 -10.55 19.63 16.47
N GLY A 321 -9.73 20.04 15.50
CA GLY A 321 -9.06 19.13 14.55
C GLY A 321 -7.63 18.77 14.91
N TYR A 322 -7.22 18.96 16.16
CA TYR A 322 -5.88 18.63 16.61
C TYR A 322 -5.72 17.12 16.79
N THR A 323 -4.75 16.56 16.08
CA THR A 323 -4.43 15.14 16.09
C THR A 323 -2.95 14.93 16.35
N LEU A 324 -2.65 13.89 17.12
CA LEU A 324 -1.31 13.45 17.45
C LEU A 324 -1.14 12.02 16.92
N MET A 325 -0.07 11.78 16.17
CA MET A 325 0.23 10.45 15.62
C MET A 325 1.59 10.01 16.14
N ALA A 326 1.66 8.84 16.78
CA ALA A 326 2.91 8.25 17.23
C ALA A 326 3.21 6.98 16.42
N THR A 327 4.43 6.90 15.89
CA THR A 327 4.89 5.78 15.05
C THR A 327 5.84 4.85 15.81
N PRO A 328 6.00 3.59 15.35
CA PRO A 328 6.94 2.63 15.95
C PRO A 328 8.41 3.07 15.89
N GLU A 329 8.77 3.95 14.95
CA GLU A 329 10.12 4.51 14.81
C GLU A 329 10.43 5.63 15.82
N LYS A 330 9.62 5.77 16.87
CA LYS A 330 9.74 6.81 17.92
C LYS A 330 9.48 8.23 17.45
N ASN A 331 8.83 8.41 16.30
CA ASN A 331 8.46 9.73 15.79
C ASN A 331 7.03 10.09 16.23
N VAL A 332 6.78 11.39 16.44
CA VAL A 332 5.46 11.94 16.73
C VAL A 332 5.16 13.10 15.81
N TYR A 333 4.02 13.04 15.14
CA TYR A 333 3.52 14.09 14.27
C TYR A 333 2.33 14.78 14.94
N ARG A 334 2.33 16.12 14.90
CA ARG A 334 1.22 16.96 15.36
C ARG A 334 0.57 17.61 14.16
N LYS A 335 -0.70 17.30 13.91
CA LYS A 335 -1.47 17.86 12.80
C LYS A 335 -2.65 18.66 13.35
N LEU A 336 -2.81 19.87 12.83
CA LEU A 336 -3.95 20.73 13.14
C LEU A 336 -4.81 20.89 11.89
N GLU A 337 -5.98 20.27 11.88
CA GLU A 337 -6.98 20.55 10.84
C GLU A 337 -7.91 21.67 11.32
N LEU A 338 -7.72 22.86 10.77
CA LEU A 338 -8.60 24.00 11.04
C LEU A 338 -10.00 23.71 10.49
N GLY A 339 -11.00 23.69 11.37
CA GLY A 339 -12.41 23.56 11.00
C GLY A 339 -12.91 24.74 10.17
N ARG A 340 -14.07 24.59 9.50
CA ARG A 340 -14.68 25.65 8.67
C ARG A 340 -14.81 26.99 9.39
N GLU A 341 -15.21 26.95 10.66
CA GLU A 341 -15.36 28.15 11.51
C GLU A 341 -14.01 28.83 11.81
N ALA A 342 -12.96 28.05 12.09
CA ALA A 342 -11.62 28.59 12.30
C ALA A 342 -11.03 29.20 11.02
N ARG A 343 -11.27 28.57 9.86
CA ARG A 343 -10.88 29.13 8.55
C ARG A 343 -11.60 30.44 8.28
N ALA A 344 -12.93 30.48 8.49
CA ALA A 344 -13.71 31.71 8.34
C ALA A 344 -13.22 32.83 9.28
N PHE A 345 -12.82 32.50 10.51
CA PHE A 345 -12.25 33.47 11.44
C PHE A 345 -10.88 33.98 10.99
N VAL A 346 -10.00 33.10 10.50
CA VAL A 346 -8.68 33.48 9.94
C VAL A 346 -8.85 34.35 8.70
N ASP A 347 -9.76 34.00 7.80
CA ASP A 347 -10.04 34.75 6.57
C ASP A 347 -10.68 36.10 6.88
N ALA A 348 -11.61 36.16 7.85
CA ALA A 348 -12.20 37.42 8.33
C ALA A 348 -11.16 38.31 9.03
N ALA A 349 -10.27 37.74 9.84
CA ALA A 349 -9.19 38.48 10.49
C ALA A 349 -8.15 39.00 9.47
N ARG A 350 -7.85 38.21 8.43
CA ARG A 350 -7.00 38.63 7.31
C ARG A 350 -7.68 39.78 6.53
N ALA A 351 -8.96 39.62 6.18
CA ALA A 351 -9.74 40.66 5.51
C ALA A 351 -9.86 41.94 6.35
N ALA A 352 -10.02 41.83 7.67
CA ALA A 352 -10.06 42.98 8.58
C ALA A 352 -8.68 43.68 8.69
N ARG A 353 -7.58 42.92 8.71
CA ARG A 353 -6.22 43.49 8.67
C ARG A 353 -5.91 44.16 7.34
N GLU A 354 -6.34 43.56 6.24
CA GLU A 354 -6.22 44.15 4.90
C GLU A 354 -7.09 45.41 4.78
N ALA A 355 -8.32 45.39 5.30
CA ALA A 355 -9.21 46.56 5.36
C ALA A 355 -8.66 47.68 6.27
N ALA A 356 -8.06 47.34 7.40
CA ALA A 356 -7.39 48.32 8.27
C ALA A 356 -6.14 48.92 7.61
N ARG A 357 -5.38 48.12 6.85
CA ARG A 357 -4.23 48.59 6.08
C ARG A 357 -4.65 49.49 4.92
N THR A 358 -5.71 49.14 4.18
CA THR A 358 -6.24 49.99 3.10
C THR A 358 -6.91 51.24 3.64
N ALA A 359 -7.60 51.19 4.78
CA ALA A 359 -8.13 52.38 5.45
C ALA A 359 -7.02 53.30 5.98
N ALA A 360 -5.91 52.75 6.48
CA ALA A 360 -4.74 53.53 6.87
C ALA A 360 -4.00 54.14 5.66
N GLN A 361 -3.97 53.44 4.51
CA GLN A 361 -3.38 53.96 3.27
C GLN A 361 -4.28 54.98 2.55
N ASN A 362 -5.60 54.83 2.62
CA ASN A 362 -6.57 55.70 1.96
C ASN A 362 -7.09 56.83 2.86
N ASN A 363 -6.48 57.07 4.03
CA ASN A 363 -6.94 58.11 4.94
C ASN A 363 -6.70 59.51 4.32
N PRO A 364 -7.74 60.24 3.86
CA PRO A 364 -7.59 61.54 3.18
C PRO A 364 -7.26 62.69 4.14
N TYR A 365 -7.19 62.40 5.45
CA TYR A 365 -7.01 63.39 6.52
C TYR A 365 -5.67 63.26 7.26
N GLY A 366 -4.77 62.39 6.79
CA GLY A 366 -3.45 62.17 7.40
C GLY A 366 -2.37 63.16 6.96
N ASP A 367 -2.72 64.20 6.21
CA ASP A 367 -1.74 65.19 5.78
C ASP A 367 -1.73 66.36 6.79
N ALA A 368 -0.58 66.60 7.41
CA ALA A 368 -0.36 67.68 8.39
C ALA A 368 -0.71 69.09 7.84
N SER A 369 -0.92 69.18 6.52
CA SER A 369 -1.39 70.35 5.78
C SER A 369 -2.88 70.69 6.00
N TYR A 370 -3.73 69.73 6.37
CA TYR A 370 -5.17 69.95 6.58
C TYR A 370 -5.46 70.71 7.89
N ALA A 371 -4.67 70.45 8.94
CA ALA A 371 -4.73 71.19 10.20
C ALA A 371 -4.29 72.65 10.06
N GLN A 372 -3.36 72.94 9.13
CA GLN A 372 -2.87 74.29 8.86
C GLN A 372 -3.85 75.13 8.01
N ARG A 373 -4.70 74.50 7.19
CA ARG A 373 -5.67 75.20 6.33
C ARG A 373 -6.89 75.76 7.06
N TYR A 374 -7.21 75.24 8.25
CA TYR A 374 -8.37 75.65 9.05
C TYR A 374 -8.02 76.48 10.29
N GLY A 375 -6.79 77.01 10.38
CA GLY A 375 -6.44 78.02 11.39
C GLY A 375 -6.51 77.54 12.84
N LEU A 376 -6.42 76.23 13.10
CA LEU A 376 -6.32 75.70 14.45
C LEU A 376 -4.88 75.92 14.94
N ALA A 377 -4.70 77.00 15.71
CA ALA A 377 -3.44 77.35 16.34
C ALA A 377 -2.99 76.24 17.31
N PRO A 378 -1.67 75.97 17.40
CA PRO A 378 -1.15 74.97 18.33
C PRO A 378 -1.04 75.60 19.72
N GLY A 379 -1.90 75.20 20.65
CA GLY A 379 -1.67 75.50 22.06
C GLY A 379 -2.92 75.53 22.95
N TYR A 380 -2.87 74.65 23.95
CA TYR A 380 -3.58 74.65 25.24
C TYR A 380 -4.98 74.03 25.31
N GLY A 381 -5.03 72.96 26.13
CA GLY A 381 -6.17 72.62 26.96
C GLY A 381 -7.15 71.60 26.38
N GLN A 382 -6.78 70.32 26.33
CA GLN A 382 -7.79 69.27 26.45
C GLN A 382 -7.82 68.80 27.91
N GLU A 383 -8.74 69.39 28.67
CA GLU A 383 -9.43 68.66 29.73
C GLU A 383 -9.95 67.36 29.11
N GLN A 384 -9.56 66.22 29.68
CA GLN A 384 -10.13 64.90 29.37
C GLN A 384 -11.60 64.87 29.82
N PRO A 385 -12.56 64.60 28.92
CA PRO A 385 -13.86 64.10 29.30
C PRO A 385 -13.96 62.62 28.90
N ASP A 386 -14.06 61.78 29.92
CA ASP A 386 -14.56 60.40 29.92
C ASP A 386 -14.23 59.49 28.73
N GLU A 387 -13.18 58.69 28.92
CA GLU A 387 -13.09 57.34 28.35
C GLU A 387 -14.23 56.46 28.90
N SER A 388 -15.43 56.65 28.38
CA SER A 388 -16.42 55.59 28.36
C SER A 388 -17.12 55.57 27.01
N GLN A 389 -16.97 54.41 26.34
CA GLN A 389 -17.73 53.95 25.16
C GLN A 389 -17.11 54.22 23.78
N SER A 390 -15.89 53.76 23.55
CA SER A 390 -15.54 53.13 22.27
C SER A 390 -15.64 51.61 22.42
N ARG A 391 -16.81 51.06 22.06
CA ARG A 391 -17.00 49.63 21.80
C ARG A 391 -16.15 49.24 20.59
N GLY A 392 -14.91 48.85 20.83
CA GLY A 392 -13.98 48.34 19.81
C GLY A 392 -12.91 47.38 20.36
N ASP A 393 -12.65 47.40 21.67
CA ASP A 393 -11.62 46.56 22.30
C ASP A 393 -12.09 45.15 22.69
N SER A 394 -12.47 44.36 21.69
CA SER A 394 -12.62 42.90 21.89
C SER A 394 -12.07 42.05 20.76
N MET A 395 -11.17 42.58 19.93
CA MET A 395 -10.44 41.77 18.94
C MET A 395 -8.92 42.01 18.88
N ALA A 396 -8.36 42.87 19.73
CA ALA A 396 -6.93 43.20 19.70
C ALA A 396 -6.04 42.36 20.63
N ASP A 397 -6.61 41.49 21.48
CA ASP A 397 -5.81 40.65 22.38
C ASP A 397 -6.12 39.16 22.25
N LEU A 398 -5.85 38.64 21.05
CA LEU A 398 -5.56 37.22 20.85
C LEU A 398 -4.05 37.04 20.65
N THR A 399 -3.24 37.72 21.48
CA THR A 399 -1.80 37.43 21.65
C THR A 399 -1.63 36.14 22.45
N GLY A 400 -2.17 35.05 21.90
CA GLY A 400 -2.27 33.79 22.62
C GLY A 400 -2.97 32.70 21.83
N ILE A 401 -3.11 32.86 20.50
CA ILE A 401 -3.22 31.68 19.65
C ILE A 401 -1.79 31.14 19.65
N PRO A 402 -1.46 30.05 20.39
CA PRO A 402 -0.18 29.42 20.18
C PRO A 402 -0.10 29.16 18.69
N GLN A 403 0.95 29.65 18.05
CA GLN A 403 1.42 29.12 16.77
C GLN A 403 1.65 27.64 17.03
N LEU A 404 0.60 26.84 16.91
CA LEU A 404 0.63 25.40 16.94
C LEU A 404 1.25 25.01 15.60
N GLU A 405 2.55 25.26 15.50
CA GLU A 405 3.33 24.86 14.36
C GLU A 405 3.21 23.36 14.26
N MET A 406 2.77 22.90 13.07
CA MET A 406 2.93 21.51 12.69
C MET A 406 4.40 21.18 12.86
N GLY A 407 4.69 20.21 13.71
CA GLY A 407 6.03 19.96 14.19
C GLY A 407 6.24 18.48 14.40
N GLU A 408 7.36 18.01 13.89
CA GLU A 408 7.86 16.66 14.12
C GLU A 408 8.52 16.61 15.50
N GLY A 409 8.32 15.50 16.18
CA GLY A 409 8.87 15.23 17.49
C GLY A 409 9.29 13.78 17.64
N THR A 410 9.88 13.48 18.79
CA THR A 410 10.23 12.11 19.18
C THR A 410 9.59 11.74 20.51
N TRP A 411 9.34 10.45 20.71
CA TRP A 411 8.83 9.91 21.96
C TRP A 411 9.77 8.87 22.57
N GLU A 412 9.85 8.87 23.90
CA GLU A 412 10.60 7.88 24.67
C GLU A 412 9.76 7.34 25.82
N ARG A 413 9.76 6.01 26.00
CA ARG A 413 9.10 5.37 27.13
C ARG A 413 9.95 5.51 28.39
N ARG A 414 9.34 5.99 29.48
CA ARG A 414 9.92 6.05 30.83
C ARG A 414 8.98 5.33 31.81
N GLY A 415 9.10 4.01 31.88
CA GLY A 415 8.25 3.18 32.73
C GLY A 415 6.80 3.14 32.21
N ARG A 416 5.87 3.75 32.96
CA ARG A 416 4.45 3.89 32.59
C ARG A 416 4.12 5.21 31.86
N ASP A 417 5.05 6.16 31.87
CA ASP A 417 4.88 7.46 31.23
C ASP A 417 5.73 7.58 29.96
N TYR A 418 5.36 8.51 29.11
CA TYR A 418 6.02 8.81 27.85
C TYR A 418 6.56 10.24 27.88
N ARG A 419 7.79 10.42 27.43
CA ARG A 419 8.35 11.76 27.21
C ARG A 419 8.23 12.09 25.74
N LEU A 420 7.66 13.26 25.45
CA LEU A 420 7.50 13.79 24.11
C LEU A 420 8.39 15.02 23.94
N THR A 421 9.13 15.06 22.85
CA THR A 421 10.01 16.18 22.50
C THR A 421 9.60 16.70 21.14
N PHE A 422 9.14 17.94 21.06
CA PHE A 422 8.72 18.57 19.81
C PHE A 422 9.69 19.67 19.42
N LYS A 423 10.05 19.74 18.14
CA LYS A 423 10.81 20.87 17.58
C LYS A 423 9.82 21.86 16.96
N THR A 424 9.90 23.12 17.39
CA THR A 424 9.07 24.24 16.92
C THR A 424 10.03 25.40 16.63
N GLY A 425 10.42 25.55 15.36
CA GLY A 425 11.50 26.45 14.93
C GLY A 425 12.82 26.18 15.67
N ASN A 426 13.37 27.21 16.32
CA ASN A 426 14.60 27.11 17.14
C ASN A 426 14.35 26.67 18.59
N SER A 427 13.10 26.41 18.99
CA SER A 427 12.73 26.04 20.36
C SER A 427 12.34 24.57 20.46
N THR A 428 12.79 23.91 21.52
CA THR A 428 12.41 22.52 21.82
C THR A 428 11.41 22.53 22.97
N GLN A 429 10.20 22.04 22.71
CA GLN A 429 9.18 21.86 23.75
C GLN A 429 9.21 20.43 24.24
N ARG A 430 9.25 20.23 25.57
CA ARG A 430 9.19 18.91 26.20
C ARG A 430 7.85 18.77 26.90
N GLY A 431 7.19 17.63 26.71
CA GLY A 431 5.97 17.26 27.41
C GLY A 431 6.05 15.85 27.98
N SER A 432 5.19 15.57 28.96
CA SER A 432 4.97 14.23 29.50
C SER A 432 3.58 13.75 29.12
N ALA A 433 3.47 12.51 28.65
CA ALA A 433 2.21 11.87 28.36
C ALA A 433 2.01 10.62 29.23
N THR A 434 0.82 10.47 29.79
CA THR A 434 0.39 9.26 30.50
C THR A 434 -0.81 8.69 29.76
N ILE A 435 -0.80 7.38 29.54
CA ILE A 435 -1.86 6.67 28.79
C ILE A 435 -2.64 5.79 29.75
N ASP A 436 -3.95 5.93 29.69
CA ASP A 436 -4.92 5.14 30.45
C ASP A 436 -5.98 4.63 29.45
N GLU A 437 -5.86 3.35 29.09
CA GLU A 437 -6.66 2.67 28.06
C GLU A 437 -6.71 3.46 26.73
N ASP A 438 -7.87 4.06 26.42
CA ASP A 438 -8.11 4.84 25.19
C ASP A 438 -7.87 6.34 25.35
N THR A 439 -7.39 6.78 26.52
CA THR A 439 -7.13 8.19 26.82
C THR A 439 -5.64 8.47 26.99
N LEU A 440 -5.16 9.49 26.28
CA LEU A 440 -3.79 10.00 26.41
C LEU A 440 -3.85 11.40 27.02
N LYS A 441 -3.27 11.55 28.21
CA LYS A 441 -3.14 12.83 28.90
C LYS A 441 -1.76 13.39 28.59
N LEU A 442 -1.68 14.50 27.87
CA LEU A 442 -0.46 15.18 27.50
C LEU A 442 -0.30 16.47 28.30
N ASP A 443 0.70 16.56 29.15
CA ASP A 443 1.10 17.81 29.79
C ASP A 443 2.14 18.53 28.93
N LEU A 444 1.77 19.72 28.45
CA LEU A 444 2.62 20.53 27.58
C LEU A 444 2.42 22.02 27.89
N GLY A 445 3.52 22.70 28.26
CA GLY A 445 3.50 24.14 28.49
C GLY A 445 2.63 24.58 29.68
N GLY A 446 2.42 23.70 30.66
CA GLY A 446 1.62 24.00 31.86
C GLY A 446 0.10 23.80 31.68
N MET A 447 -0.33 23.26 30.53
CA MET A 447 -1.70 22.79 30.33
C MET A 447 -1.72 21.30 29.99
N THR A 448 -2.67 20.59 30.59
CA THR A 448 -2.91 19.18 30.28
C THR A 448 -4.01 19.03 29.22
N TYR A 449 -3.65 18.42 28.10
CA TYR A 449 -4.54 18.09 26.99
C TYR A 449 -4.96 16.63 27.06
N VAL A 450 -6.25 16.35 26.89
CA VAL A 450 -6.78 14.99 26.87
C VAL A 450 -7.05 14.60 25.42
N PHE A 451 -6.42 13.52 24.97
CA PHE A 451 -6.67 12.91 23.68
C PHE A 451 -7.40 11.59 23.88
N ILE A 452 -8.23 11.23 22.91
CA ILE A 452 -8.83 9.92 22.80
C ILE A 452 -8.25 9.25 21.56
N ARG A 453 -7.97 7.97 21.66
CA ARG A 453 -7.55 7.16 20.52
C ARG A 453 -8.64 7.25 19.44
N THR A 454 -8.25 7.47 18.20
CA THR A 454 -9.21 7.44 17.09
C THR A 454 -9.62 5.98 16.85
N MET A 455 -10.53 5.49 17.69
CA MET A 455 -11.28 4.25 17.51
C MET A 455 -12.46 4.57 16.59
N LEU A 456 -12.70 3.66 15.65
CA LEU A 456 -13.76 3.68 14.65
C LEU A 456 -15.09 4.28 15.18
N GLN A 457 -15.65 5.23 14.45
CA GLN A 457 -17.10 5.44 14.37
C GLN A 457 -17.57 5.04 12.98
#